data_AF-A0A2N4YWP7-F1
#
_entry.id   AF-A0A2N4YWP7-F1
#
_cell.length_a   1.000
_cell.length_b   1.000
_cell.length_c   1.000
_cell.angle_alpha   90.00
_cell.angle_beta   90.00
_cell.angle_gamma   90.00
#
_symmetry.space_group_name_H-M   'P 1'
#
loop_
_entity.id
_entity.type
_entity.pdbx_description
1 polymer ?
#
loop_
_entity_poly.entity_id
_entity_poly.type
_entity_poly.pdbx_seq_one_letter_code
_entity_poly.pdbx_strand_id
1 'polypeptide(L)'
;RYRRLYNKSLPTVLVAEEAHTFIKRYREDSENQDVAAVCCQVFEKIAREGRKFGLGMVISSQRPSELSPTVLSQCNTFLLHRISNDKDQEQVHKMVPDNLRGLLRELPSLPSQHAILMGWASELPVLVKMKNLTKEQQPHSDDPDFWDVWTRKDADGKLVERTANWEAVVKEWQQN
;
A
#
# COMPACT_ATOMS: atom_id res chain seq x y z
N ARG A 1 2.06 26.21 -3.09
CA ARG A 1 2.72 27.49 -2.73
C ARG A 1 4.08 27.67 -3.42
N TYR A 2 4.97 26.67 -3.46
CA TYR A 2 6.29 26.76 -4.12
C TYR A 2 6.26 27.26 -5.58
N ARG A 3 5.47 26.62 -6.47
CA ARG A 3 5.36 27.03 -7.88
C ARG A 3 4.90 28.48 -8.06
N ARG A 4 4.02 28.98 -7.19
CA ARG A 4 3.52 30.36 -7.22
C ARG A 4 4.60 31.36 -6.80
N LEU A 5 5.51 30.97 -5.92
CA LEU A 5 6.60 31.82 -5.43
C LEU A 5 7.82 31.83 -6.36
N TYR A 6 8.14 30.69 -6.97
CA TYR A 6 9.39 30.52 -7.71
C TYR A 6 9.22 30.29 -9.22
N ASN A 7 7.98 30.25 -9.71
CA ASN A 7 7.62 29.90 -11.09
C ASN A 7 8.27 28.59 -11.62
N LYS A 8 8.65 27.70 -10.70
CA LYS A 8 9.29 26.40 -10.96
C LYS A 8 8.55 25.30 -10.21
N SER A 9 8.47 24.11 -10.79
CA SER A 9 7.98 22.92 -10.09
C SER A 9 9.02 22.43 -9.09
N LEU A 10 8.57 21.97 -7.93
CA LEU A 10 9.37 21.19 -6.99
C LEU A 10 8.94 19.72 -7.16
N PRO A 11 9.84 18.83 -7.61
CA PRO A 11 9.53 17.40 -7.64
C PRO A 11 9.15 16.93 -6.24
N THR A 12 7.96 16.37 -6.09
CA THR A 12 7.46 15.83 -4.82
C THR A 12 6.83 14.48 -5.10
N VAL A 13 7.08 13.51 -4.23
CA VAL A 13 6.45 12.19 -4.30
C VAL A 13 5.54 12.03 -3.09
N LEU A 14 4.26 11.78 -3.35
CA LEU A 14 3.29 11.38 -2.33
C LEU A 14 3.32 9.86 -2.22
N VAL A 15 3.57 9.34 -1.02
CA VAL A 15 3.49 7.89 -0.74
C VAL A 15 2.20 7.62 0.02
N ALA A 16 1.34 6.80 -0.57
CA ALA A 16 0.06 6.38 -0.03
C ALA A 16 0.13 4.90 0.37
N GLU A 17 0.29 4.64 1.66
CA GLU A 17 0.21 3.29 2.21
C GLU A 17 -1.24 2.88 2.45
N GLU A 18 -1.51 1.57 2.44
CA GLU A 18 -2.84 1.02 2.68
C GLU A 18 -3.93 1.67 1.82
N ALA A 19 -3.58 1.98 0.57
CA ALA A 19 -4.34 2.92 -0.24
C ALA A 19 -5.76 2.46 -0.58
N HIS A 20 -6.04 1.15 -0.47
CA HIS A 20 -7.39 0.62 -0.63
C HIS A 20 -8.36 1.13 0.46
N THR A 21 -7.86 1.66 1.58
CA THR A 21 -8.69 2.22 2.65
C THR A 21 -9.37 3.54 2.25
N PHE A 22 -8.74 4.35 1.39
CA PHE A 22 -9.25 5.68 0.99
C PHE A 22 -9.36 5.91 -0.54
N ILE A 23 -8.70 5.11 -1.38
CA ILE A 23 -8.81 5.17 -2.85
C ILE A 23 -9.68 4.01 -3.36
N LYS A 24 -10.94 3.96 -2.93
CA LYS A 24 -11.83 2.83 -3.21
C LYS A 24 -12.47 2.91 -4.60
N ARG A 25 -12.72 1.75 -5.20
CA ARG A 25 -13.67 1.60 -6.31
C ARG A 25 -15.07 1.91 -5.80
N TYR A 26 -15.70 2.96 -6.33
CA TYR A 26 -17.05 3.37 -5.98
C TYR A 26 -18.07 2.25 -6.22
N ARG A 27 -19.05 2.14 -5.31
CA ARG A 27 -20.36 1.56 -5.64
C ARG A 27 -21.25 2.72 -6.08
N GLU A 28 -21.82 2.63 -7.27
CA GLU A 28 -22.58 3.72 -7.91
C GLU A 28 -23.87 4.09 -7.15
N ASP A 29 -24.27 3.32 -6.14
CA ASP A 29 -25.60 3.41 -5.49
C ASP A 29 -25.65 4.19 -4.16
N SER A 30 -24.57 4.81 -3.69
CA SER A 30 -24.62 5.59 -2.44
C SER A 30 -24.92 7.08 -2.72
N GLU A 31 -26.18 7.49 -2.56
CA GLU A 31 -26.66 8.87 -2.68
C GLU A 31 -26.02 9.87 -1.67
N ASN A 32 -25.22 9.38 -0.72
CA ASN A 32 -24.43 10.23 0.16
C ASN A 32 -23.09 10.57 -0.50
N GLN A 33 -22.81 11.87 -0.65
CA GLN A 33 -21.48 12.41 -0.93
C GLN A 33 -20.54 12.05 0.22
N ASP A 34 -20.07 10.82 0.22
CA ASP A 34 -19.24 10.28 1.28
C ASP A 34 -17.89 11.00 1.28
N VAL A 35 -17.32 11.31 2.45
CA VAL A 35 -16.00 11.96 2.53
C VAL A 35 -14.94 11.13 1.80
N ALA A 36 -15.11 9.80 1.81
CA ALA A 36 -14.33 8.85 1.03
C ALA A 36 -14.41 9.10 -0.48
N ALA A 37 -15.58 9.53 -0.98
CA ALA A 37 -15.79 9.84 -2.38
C ALA A 37 -14.98 11.07 -2.81
N VAL A 38 -15.01 12.13 -2.01
CA VAL A 38 -14.21 13.33 -2.28
C VAL A 38 -12.71 13.00 -2.22
N CYS A 39 -12.29 12.18 -1.25
CA CYS A 39 -10.91 11.74 -1.10
C CYS A 39 -10.42 11.00 -2.37
N CYS A 40 -11.16 9.99 -2.83
CA CYS A 40 -10.78 9.23 -4.01
C CYS A 40 -10.74 10.10 -5.28
N GLN A 41 -11.67 11.05 -5.46
CA GLN A 41 -11.61 12.04 -6.56
C GLN A 41 -10.33 12.88 -6.54
N VAL A 42 -9.84 13.27 -5.36
CA VAL A 42 -8.58 14.02 -5.23
C VAL A 42 -7.41 13.16 -5.69
N PHE A 43 -7.34 11.89 -5.28
CA PHE A 43 -6.29 10.98 -5.72
C PHE A 43 -6.35 10.68 -7.22
N GLU A 44 -7.55 10.53 -7.80
CA GLU A 44 -7.72 10.41 -9.25
C GLU A 44 -7.23 11.64 -10.00
N LYS A 45 -7.51 12.84 -9.48
CA LYS A 45 -7.01 14.08 -10.04
C LYS A 45 -5.50 14.18 -9.96
N ILE A 46 -4.91 13.82 -8.82
CA ILE A 46 -3.44 13.77 -8.66
C ILE A 46 -2.82 12.78 -9.64
N ALA A 47 -3.41 11.59 -9.81
CA ALA A 47 -2.93 10.59 -10.74
C ALA A 47 -2.93 11.08 -12.19
N ARG A 48 -3.99 11.78 -12.62
CA ARG A 48 -4.14 12.31 -14.00
C ARG A 48 -3.30 13.55 -14.27
N GLU A 49 -3.19 14.46 -13.29
CA GLU A 49 -2.64 15.80 -13.52
C GLU A 49 -1.32 16.08 -12.79
N GLY A 50 -0.96 15.29 -11.78
CA GLY A 50 0.18 15.53 -10.89
C GLY A 50 1.50 15.76 -11.63
N ARG A 51 1.72 15.04 -12.73
CA ARG A 51 2.91 15.20 -13.60
C ARG A 51 3.08 16.64 -14.09
N LYS A 52 2.00 17.38 -14.40
CA LYS A 52 2.04 18.78 -14.83
C LYS A 52 2.56 19.73 -13.75
N PHE A 53 2.59 19.28 -12.51
CA PHE A 53 2.98 20.05 -11.34
C PHE A 53 4.26 19.54 -10.68
N GLY A 54 4.88 18.48 -11.22
CA GLY A 54 6.03 17.80 -10.61
C GLY A 54 5.64 16.91 -9.42
N LEU A 55 4.37 16.53 -9.30
CA LEU A 55 3.88 15.65 -8.26
C LEU A 55 3.79 14.21 -8.79
N GLY A 56 4.62 13.32 -8.26
CA GLY A 56 4.52 11.88 -8.42
C GLY A 56 3.74 11.24 -7.27
N MET A 57 3.29 10.02 -7.48
CA MET A 57 2.56 9.26 -6.47
C MET A 57 3.04 7.81 -6.47
N VAL A 58 3.24 7.26 -5.27
CA VAL A 58 3.52 5.85 -5.00
C VAL A 58 2.35 5.31 -4.19
N ILE A 59 1.80 4.19 -4.62
CA ILE A 59 0.65 3.56 -3.99
C ILE A 59 1.05 2.17 -3.55
N SER A 60 0.85 1.87 -2.27
CA SER A 60 1.01 0.55 -1.69
C SER A 60 -0.34 0.01 -1.25
N SER A 61 -0.65 -1.24 -1.64
CA SER A 61 -1.88 -1.93 -1.27
C SER A 61 -1.73 -3.44 -1.44
N GLN A 62 -2.34 -4.18 -0.51
CA GLN A 62 -2.55 -5.62 -0.52
C GLN A 62 -3.85 -6.05 -1.22
N ARG A 63 -4.75 -5.11 -1.52
CA ARG A 63 -6.04 -5.33 -2.22
C ARG A 63 -6.12 -4.48 -3.50
N PRO A 64 -5.38 -4.82 -4.58
CA PRO A 64 -5.47 -4.07 -5.83
C PRO A 64 -6.87 -4.06 -6.45
N SER A 65 -7.70 -5.09 -6.22
CA SER A 65 -9.09 -5.14 -6.72
C SER A 65 -10.03 -4.11 -6.08
N GLU A 66 -9.69 -3.60 -4.89
CA GLU A 66 -10.47 -2.59 -4.18
C GLU A 66 -10.08 -1.16 -4.55
N LEU A 67 -8.94 -0.97 -5.22
CA LEU A 67 -8.46 0.35 -5.63
C LEU A 67 -9.26 0.91 -6.81
N SER A 68 -9.33 2.24 -6.89
CA SER A 68 -9.89 2.93 -8.06
C SER A 68 -9.19 2.46 -9.36
N PRO A 69 -9.95 1.93 -10.33
CA PRO A 69 -9.41 1.60 -11.66
C PRO A 69 -8.80 2.81 -12.36
N THR A 70 -9.35 4.01 -12.13
CA THR A 70 -8.79 5.25 -12.66
C THR A 70 -7.37 5.44 -12.17
N VAL A 71 -7.14 5.35 -10.85
CA VAL A 71 -5.81 5.57 -10.28
C VAL A 71 -4.82 4.51 -10.79
N LEU A 72 -5.22 3.24 -10.76
CA LEU A 72 -4.37 2.15 -11.24
C LEU A 72 -4.03 2.26 -12.74
N SER A 73 -4.95 2.77 -13.58
CA SER A 73 -4.69 2.99 -15.00
C SER A 73 -3.63 4.07 -15.28
N GLN A 74 -3.37 4.96 -14.32
CA GLN A 74 -2.35 6.00 -14.43
C GLN A 74 -0.99 5.56 -13.86
N CYS A 75 -0.92 4.39 -13.21
CA CYS A 75 0.32 3.82 -12.74
C CYS A 75 1.12 3.29 -13.94
N ASN A 76 2.28 3.89 -14.18
CA ASN A 76 3.17 3.49 -15.28
C ASN A 76 4.26 2.52 -14.84
N THR A 77 4.43 2.28 -13.55
CA THR A 77 5.43 1.39 -12.96
C THR A 77 4.74 0.55 -11.90
N PHE A 78 5.02 -0.74 -11.92
CA PHE A 78 4.47 -1.70 -10.98
C PHE A 78 5.60 -2.52 -10.34
N LEU A 79 5.50 -2.68 -9.03
CA LEU A 79 6.33 -3.60 -8.25
C LEU A 79 5.37 -4.59 -7.60
N LEU A 80 5.24 -5.77 -8.20
CA LEU A 80 4.23 -6.76 -7.82
C LEU A 80 4.84 -7.82 -6.92
N HIS A 81 4.46 -7.83 -5.65
CA HIS A 81 4.78 -8.89 -4.70
C HIS A 81 3.84 -10.09 -4.87
N ARG A 82 4.00 -11.10 -4.00
CA ARG A 82 3.11 -12.26 -3.96
C ARG A 82 1.65 -11.82 -3.79
N ILE A 83 0.80 -12.21 -4.74
CA ILE A 83 -0.66 -12.01 -4.68
C ILE A 83 -1.31 -13.37 -4.87
N SER A 84 -1.98 -13.86 -3.82
CA SER A 84 -2.63 -15.18 -3.84
C SER A 84 -4.13 -15.11 -4.12
N ASN A 85 -4.76 -13.94 -3.98
CA ASN A 85 -6.20 -13.80 -4.19
C ASN A 85 -6.53 -13.69 -5.69
N ASP A 86 -7.49 -14.47 -6.17
CA ASP A 86 -7.84 -14.53 -7.60
C ASP A 86 -8.38 -13.21 -8.14
N LYS A 87 -9.19 -12.47 -7.36
CA LYS A 87 -9.75 -11.18 -7.79
C LYS A 87 -8.66 -10.13 -7.95
N ASP A 88 -7.70 -10.13 -7.03
CA ASP A 88 -6.55 -9.24 -7.06
C ASP A 88 -5.62 -9.58 -8.24
N GLN A 89 -5.37 -10.87 -8.50
CA GLN A 89 -4.63 -11.30 -9.69
C GLN A 89 -5.33 -10.87 -10.99
N GLU A 90 -6.65 -11.09 -11.10
CA GLU A 90 -7.41 -10.70 -12.28
C GLU A 90 -7.35 -9.18 -12.55
N GLN A 91 -7.39 -8.38 -11.48
CA GLN A 91 -7.28 -6.93 -11.60
C GLN A 91 -5.89 -6.53 -12.12
N VAL A 92 -4.82 -7.14 -11.63
CA VAL A 92 -3.45 -6.89 -12.12
C VAL A 92 -3.28 -7.38 -13.56
N HIS A 93 -3.86 -8.53 -13.92
CA HIS A 93 -3.84 -9.04 -15.30
C HIS A 93 -4.48 -8.08 -16.31
N LYS A 94 -5.49 -7.29 -15.91
CA LYS A 94 -6.13 -6.28 -16.77
C LYS A 94 -5.26 -5.05 -17.01
N MET A 95 -4.25 -4.82 -16.17
CA MET A 95 -3.38 -3.63 -16.22
C MET A 95 -2.12 -3.84 -17.02
N VAL A 96 -1.75 -5.10 -17.25
CA VAL A 96 -0.52 -5.45 -17.95
C VAL A 96 -0.81 -5.92 -19.38
N PRO A 97 0.12 -5.69 -20.31
CA PRO A 97 0.05 -6.27 -21.66
C PRO A 97 -0.11 -7.81 -21.65
N ASP A 98 -0.85 -8.34 -22.62
CA ASP A 98 -1.22 -9.76 -22.69
C ASP A 98 -0.02 -10.72 -22.74
N ASN A 99 1.08 -10.29 -23.36
CA ASN A 99 2.33 -11.05 -23.42
C ASN A 99 2.98 -11.28 -22.05
N LEU A 100 2.58 -10.53 -21.02
CA LEU A 100 3.11 -10.66 -19.65
C LEU A 100 2.21 -11.50 -18.74
N ARG A 101 1.04 -11.95 -19.22
CA ARG A 101 0.12 -12.77 -18.43
C ARG A 101 0.74 -14.10 -17.97
N GLY A 102 1.63 -14.68 -18.77
CA GLY A 102 2.33 -15.91 -18.41
C GLY A 102 3.19 -15.74 -17.16
N LEU A 103 3.95 -14.65 -17.09
CA LEU A 103 4.77 -14.31 -15.92
C LEU A 103 3.91 -14.02 -14.68
N LEU A 104 2.76 -13.36 -14.86
CA LEU A 104 1.87 -13.07 -13.74
C LEU A 104 1.19 -14.31 -13.12
N ARG A 105 1.17 -15.46 -13.81
CA ARG A 105 0.70 -16.73 -13.21
C ARG A 105 1.59 -17.22 -12.07
N GLU A 106 2.82 -16.73 -12.00
CA GLU A 106 3.75 -17.03 -10.92
C GLU A 106 3.58 -16.08 -9.72
N LEU A 107 2.71 -15.07 -9.78
CA LEU A 107 2.46 -14.18 -8.64
C LEU A 107 2.10 -14.92 -7.35
N PRO A 108 1.27 -15.98 -7.34
CA PRO A 108 0.94 -16.69 -6.11
C PRO A 108 2.10 -17.48 -5.52
N SER A 109 3.04 -17.92 -6.36
CA SER A 109 4.20 -18.76 -6.00
C SER A 109 5.43 -17.92 -5.61
N LEU A 110 5.39 -16.60 -5.78
CA LEU A 110 6.52 -15.72 -5.44
C LEU A 110 6.95 -15.87 -3.97
N PRO A 111 8.24 -16.12 -3.69
CA PRO A 111 8.74 -16.17 -2.33
C PRO A 111 8.73 -14.78 -1.68
N SER A 112 8.71 -14.75 -0.34
CA SER A 112 8.89 -13.51 0.42
C SER A 112 10.14 -12.76 -0.04
N GLN A 113 10.09 -11.43 0.04
CA GLN A 113 11.12 -10.51 -0.45
C GLN A 113 11.32 -10.49 -1.96
N HIS A 114 10.55 -11.23 -2.76
CA HIS A 114 10.63 -11.15 -4.22
C HIS A 114 9.46 -10.37 -4.78
N ALA A 115 9.70 -9.71 -5.91
CA ALA A 115 8.71 -8.96 -6.65
C ALA A 115 9.01 -8.94 -8.14
N ILE A 116 7.99 -8.75 -8.95
CA ILE A 116 8.12 -8.52 -10.38
C ILE A 116 8.08 -7.01 -10.62
N LEU A 117 9.17 -6.45 -11.14
CA LEU A 117 9.27 -5.04 -11.53
C LEU A 117 8.96 -4.89 -13.02
N MET A 118 8.06 -3.98 -13.35
CA MET A 118 7.63 -3.75 -14.73
C MET A 118 7.10 -2.33 -14.96
N GLY A 119 6.89 -1.98 -16.23
CA GLY A 119 6.47 -0.64 -16.65
C GLY A 119 7.69 0.26 -16.91
N TRP A 120 7.59 1.56 -16.68
CA TRP A 120 8.65 2.52 -17.00
C TRP A 120 9.98 2.28 -16.28
N ALA A 121 9.97 1.55 -15.16
CA ALA A 121 11.19 1.20 -14.45
C ALA A 121 12.03 0.12 -15.14
N SER A 122 11.48 -0.65 -16.09
CA SER A 122 12.21 -1.68 -16.82
C SER A 122 11.55 -2.02 -18.16
N GLU A 123 12.34 -2.05 -19.23
CA GLU A 123 11.85 -2.36 -20.60
C GLU A 123 11.21 -3.75 -20.70
N LEU A 124 11.75 -4.71 -19.94
CA LEU A 124 11.21 -6.07 -19.79
C LEU A 124 10.88 -6.31 -18.31
N PRO A 125 9.84 -7.09 -17.99
CA PRO A 125 9.59 -7.46 -16.60
C PRO A 125 10.75 -8.26 -16.02
N VAL A 126 11.19 -7.88 -14.83
CA VAL A 126 12.31 -8.53 -14.15
C VAL A 126 11.90 -8.95 -12.75
N LEU A 127 12.31 -10.16 -12.36
CA LEU A 127 12.18 -10.63 -10.98
C LEU A 127 13.28 -9.99 -10.14
N VAL A 128 12.89 -9.23 -9.13
CA VAL A 128 13.81 -8.54 -8.22
C VAL A 128 13.68 -9.11 -6.81
N LYS A 129 14.80 -9.08 -6.07
CA LYS A 129 14.85 -9.41 -4.65
C LYS A 129 15.08 -8.13 -3.85
N MET A 130 14.18 -7.87 -2.89
CA MET A 130 14.28 -6.74 -1.98
C MET A 130 15.47 -6.93 -1.04
N LYS A 131 16.23 -5.84 -0.82
CA LYS A 131 17.35 -5.85 0.12
C LYS A 131 16.80 -5.86 1.55
N ASN A 132 17.50 -6.56 2.44
CA ASN A 132 17.26 -6.44 3.87
C ASN A 132 17.63 -5.03 4.33
N LEU A 133 16.78 -4.46 5.18
CA LEU A 133 17.08 -3.22 5.88
C LEU A 133 17.92 -3.52 7.12
N THR A 134 18.82 -2.61 7.46
CA THR A 134 19.52 -2.63 8.76
C THR A 134 18.50 -2.47 9.90
N LYS A 135 18.82 -2.93 11.11
CA LYS A 135 17.86 -2.90 12.23
C LYS A 135 17.37 -1.47 12.52
N GLU A 136 18.24 -0.50 12.33
CA GLU A 136 17.97 0.93 12.55
C GLU A 136 17.02 1.53 11.50
N GLN A 137 16.82 0.85 10.37
CA GLN A 137 15.97 1.27 9.26
C GLN A 137 14.68 0.45 9.15
N GLN A 138 14.55 -0.62 9.94
CA GLN A 138 13.34 -1.44 9.93
C GLN A 138 12.19 -0.68 10.59
N PRO A 139 10.97 -0.75 10.04
CA PRO A 139 9.80 -0.19 10.70
C PRO A 139 9.56 -0.93 12.02
N HIS A 140 8.94 -0.25 12.99
CA HIS A 140 8.42 -0.87 14.20
C HIS A 140 7.16 -1.67 13.86
N SER A 141 7.34 -2.82 13.22
CA SER A 141 6.27 -3.66 12.69
C SER A 141 6.32 -5.09 13.21
N ASP A 142 7.00 -5.34 14.32
CA ASP A 142 7.05 -6.67 14.93
C ASP A 142 5.63 -7.06 15.35
N ASP A 143 5.26 -8.31 15.07
CA ASP A 143 4.00 -8.87 15.53
C ASP A 143 3.94 -8.76 17.07
N PRO A 144 2.79 -8.40 17.64
CA PRO A 144 2.64 -8.44 19.08
C PRO A 144 2.96 -9.85 19.59
N ASP A 145 3.60 -9.93 20.75
CA ASP A 145 3.91 -11.13 21.54
C ASP A 145 2.63 -11.77 22.13
N PHE A 146 1.60 -11.90 21.30
CA PHE A 146 0.26 -12.30 21.69
C PHE A 146 0.25 -13.64 22.42
N TRP A 147 0.96 -14.63 21.87
CA TRP A 147 1.00 -15.98 22.45
C TRP A 147 1.73 -16.00 23.80
N ASP A 148 2.85 -15.29 23.89
CA ASP A 148 3.68 -15.25 25.10
C ASP A 148 2.95 -14.54 26.24
N VAL A 149 2.28 -13.43 25.92
CA VAL A 149 1.44 -12.69 26.88
C VAL A 149 0.21 -13.51 27.29
N TRP A 150 -0.44 -14.18 26.34
CA TRP A 150 -1.63 -14.99 26.61
C TRP A 150 -1.33 -16.20 27.50
N THR A 151 -0.23 -16.90 27.22
CA THR A 151 0.22 -18.07 28.00
C THR A 151 1.04 -17.69 29.24
N ARG A 152 1.35 -16.39 29.41
CA ARG A 152 2.24 -15.82 30.42
C ARG A 152 3.64 -16.43 30.43
N LYS A 153 4.08 -16.98 29.31
CA LYS A 153 5.38 -17.63 29.17
C LYS A 153 5.95 -17.36 27.78
N ASP A 154 7.21 -16.93 27.73
CA ASP A 154 7.93 -16.83 26.46
C ASP A 154 8.36 -18.21 25.93
N ALA A 155 8.95 -18.23 24.73
CA ALA A 155 9.48 -19.43 24.10
C ALA A 155 10.54 -20.18 24.94
N ASP A 156 11.20 -19.49 25.88
CA ASP A 156 12.19 -20.04 26.81
C ASP A 156 11.57 -20.47 28.16
N GLY A 157 10.24 -20.33 28.31
CA GLY A 157 9.48 -20.66 29.52
C GLY A 157 9.57 -19.62 30.65
N LYS A 158 10.12 -18.43 30.41
CA LYS A 158 10.16 -17.34 31.39
C LYS A 158 8.80 -16.67 31.49
N LEU A 159 8.46 -16.21 32.69
CA LEU A 159 7.20 -15.54 32.96
C LEU A 159 7.11 -14.22 32.17
N VAL A 160 6.06 -14.08 31.37
CA VAL A 160 5.69 -12.83 30.70
C VAL A 160 4.44 -12.28 31.36
N GLU A 161 4.57 -11.21 32.14
CA GLU A 161 3.44 -10.50 32.73
C GLU A 161 3.26 -9.12 32.10
N ARG A 162 2.04 -8.85 31.64
CA ARG A 162 1.60 -7.51 31.26
C ARG A 162 0.43 -7.11 32.15
N THR A 163 0.66 -6.16 33.05
CA THR A 163 -0.40 -5.59 33.88
C THR A 163 -1.17 -4.55 33.08
N ALA A 164 -2.45 -4.81 32.79
CA ALA A 164 -3.33 -3.85 32.11
C ALA A 164 -4.02 -2.94 33.13
N ASN A 165 -3.78 -1.63 33.04
CA ASN A 165 -4.57 -0.62 33.75
C ASN A 165 -5.59 0.00 32.79
N TRP A 166 -6.74 -0.66 32.64
CA TRP A 166 -7.79 -0.22 31.73
C TRP A 166 -8.36 1.16 32.08
N GLU A 167 -8.35 1.55 33.36
CA GLU A 167 -8.84 2.87 33.77
C GLU A 167 -7.95 4.00 33.27
N ALA A 168 -6.63 3.82 33.32
CA ALA A 168 -5.67 4.78 32.77
C ALA A 168 -5.80 4.90 31.25
N VAL A 169 -5.92 3.75 30.55
CA VAL A 169 -6.09 3.71 29.08
C VAL A 169 -7.37 4.42 28.65
N VAL A 170 -8.49 4.16 29.34
CA VAL A 170 -9.78 4.80 29.04
C VAL A 170 -9.72 6.31 29.29
N LYS A 171 -9.06 6.76 30.36
CA LYS A 171 -8.88 8.20 30.64
C LYS A 171 -8.06 8.91 29.55
N GLU A 172 -7.01 8.27 29.04
CA GLU A 172 -6.19 8.83 27.97
C GLU A 172 -6.99 8.95 26.66
N TRP A 173 -7.74 7.92 26.28
CA TRP A 173 -8.54 7.93 25.05
C TRP A 173 -9.67 8.95 25.05
N GLN A 174 -10.20 9.31 26.23
CA GLN A 174 -11.23 10.34 26.37
C GLN A 174 -10.67 11.77 26.36
N GLN A 175 -9.35 11.96 26.45
CA GLN A 175 -8.69 13.26 26.48
C GLN A 175 -8.12 13.70 25.12
N ASN A 176 -8.11 12.81 24.11
CA ASN A 176 -7.78 13.11 22.72
C ASN A 176 -9.03 13.16 21.84
#